data_AF-A0A2V8F4I9-F1
#
_entry.id   AF-A0A2V8F4I9-F1
#
_cell.length_a   1.000
_cell.length_b   1.000
_cell.length_c   1.000
_cell.angle_alpha   90.00
_cell.angle_beta   90.00
_cell.angle_gamma   90.00
#
_symmetry.space_group_name_H-M   'P 1'
#
loop_
_entity.id
_entity.type
_entity.pdbx_description
1 polymer ?
#
loop_
_entity_poly.entity_id
_entity_poly.type
_entity_poly.pdbx_seq_one_letter_code
_entity_poly.pdbx_strand_id
1 'polypeptide(L)'
;MVTTKVVDLAAFAKEEQERFAAERANNGAAAGGRGGRGGAADGRGRGGAPQPPQIAGVNRQYNYTELVGHWGGLAPLHLAARQGQIEGAKALLDAGADVNQRGAGDKVTPILIATINGHFDLAKYLLDKGADPNLSQDNGAAPVYAALNCQWAAKALYPQPRAYEQQQTTYLDLMKALLDKGADPNARLARKVWYSQYDFDQSGVDESGATPFWRAAYAADVEGMKLLVAYGADHNVRTMRTPGRVRTGDVQREVQDISSLPPVPAGGPGVSPLLAASGAGYGEGFAANHHRFAPAGMLAAVKYLVEELHVDVNAKDHDGNTAIHNAAARGDNEMILYLVSKGADVLQVNREGKTTVDMANGPVQRISPFPDTIKLLEGMGAKNNHKCVSC
;
A
#
# COMPACT_ATOMS: atom_id res chain seq x y z
N MET A 1 6.67 -40.70 19.87
CA MET A 1 7.00 -39.57 20.78
C MET A 1 8.43 -39.18 20.53
N VAL A 2 8.68 -38.13 19.75
CA VAL A 2 10.00 -37.50 19.66
C VAL A 2 9.87 -36.21 20.46
N THR A 3 10.46 -36.19 21.65
CA THR A 3 10.52 -35.02 22.53
C THR A 3 11.52 -34.02 21.96
N THR A 4 11.04 -32.96 21.33
CA THR A 4 11.87 -31.79 21.04
C THR A 4 12.16 -31.08 22.35
N LYS A 5 13.40 -31.19 22.85
CA LYS A 5 13.88 -30.40 23.98
C LYS A 5 13.89 -28.92 23.55
N VAL A 6 13.03 -28.11 24.16
CA VAL A 6 13.19 -26.66 24.17
C VAL A 6 14.50 -26.39 24.90
N VAL A 7 15.45 -25.77 24.21
CA VAL A 7 16.76 -25.42 24.77
C VAL A 7 16.61 -24.12 25.54
N ASP A 8 16.78 -24.20 26.85
CA ASP A 8 16.84 -23.03 27.73
C ASP A 8 18.17 -22.29 27.51
N LEU A 9 18.10 -21.11 26.89
CA LEU A 9 19.28 -20.29 26.59
C LEU A 9 19.96 -19.73 27.86
N ALA A 10 19.23 -19.66 28.98
CA ALA A 10 19.75 -19.22 30.26
C ALA A 10 20.59 -20.31 30.96
N ALA A 11 20.48 -21.56 30.53
CA ALA A 11 21.23 -22.70 31.08
C ALA A 11 22.64 -22.86 30.47
N PHE A 12 23.01 -22.05 29.49
CA PHE A 12 24.35 -22.09 28.89
C PHE A 12 25.39 -21.41 29.77
N ALA A 13 26.61 -21.95 29.76
CA ALA A 13 27.76 -21.30 30.37
C ALA A 13 27.96 -19.91 29.74
N LYS A 14 28.41 -18.95 30.55
CA LYS A 14 28.61 -17.54 30.15
C LYS A 14 29.45 -17.41 28.86
N GLU A 15 30.44 -18.27 28.69
CA GLU A 15 31.31 -18.32 27.50
C GLU A 15 30.56 -18.71 26.21
N GLU A 16 29.54 -19.58 26.29
CA GLU A 16 28.70 -19.92 25.14
C GLU A 16 27.68 -18.83 24.83
N GLN A 17 27.14 -18.15 25.85
CA GLN A 17 26.29 -16.98 25.65
C GLN A 17 27.06 -15.84 24.96
N GLU A 18 28.32 -15.62 25.37
CA GLU A 18 29.21 -14.64 24.76
C GLU A 18 29.61 -15.05 23.32
N ARG A 19 29.85 -16.34 23.06
CA ARG A 19 30.10 -16.86 21.70
C ARG A 19 28.91 -16.60 20.77
N PHE A 20 27.69 -16.91 21.22
CA PHE A 20 26.48 -16.67 20.41
C PHE A 20 26.19 -15.18 20.20
N ALA A 21 26.51 -14.32 21.18
CA ALA A 21 26.41 -12.87 21.03
C ALA A 21 27.43 -12.34 20.00
N ALA A 22 28.67 -12.85 20.02
CA ALA A 22 29.72 -12.49 19.07
C ALA A 22 29.39 -12.96 17.64
N GLU A 23 28.84 -14.17 17.47
CA GLU A 23 28.38 -14.67 16.17
C GLU A 23 27.23 -13.84 15.58
N ARG A 24 26.29 -13.37 16.44
CA ARG A 24 25.24 -12.42 16.03
C ARG A 24 25.81 -11.07 15.57
N ALA A 25 26.82 -10.56 16.27
CA ALA A 25 27.47 -9.30 15.90
C ALA A 25 28.23 -9.42 14.57
N ASN A 26 28.93 -10.54 14.34
CA ASN A 26 29.68 -10.78 13.09
C ASN A 26 28.77 -11.01 11.88
N ASN A 27 27.63 -11.67 12.05
CA ASN A 27 26.64 -11.82 10.96
C ASN A 27 25.96 -10.49 10.59
N GLY A 28 25.93 -9.51 11.51
CA GLY A 28 25.53 -8.13 11.20
C GLY A 28 26.57 -7.35 10.38
N ALA A 29 27.86 -7.66 10.54
CA ALA A 29 28.95 -6.97 9.84
C ALA A 29 29.23 -7.52 8.43
N ALA A 30 29.02 -8.82 8.20
CA ALA A 30 29.30 -9.48 6.91
C ALA A 30 28.33 -9.07 5.77
N ALA A 31 27.19 -8.44 6.08
CA ALA A 31 26.24 -7.95 5.08
C ALA A 31 26.59 -6.54 4.52
N GLY A 32 27.61 -5.86 5.06
CA GLY A 32 27.92 -4.46 4.74
C GLY A 32 29.01 -4.20 3.69
N GLY A 33 29.53 -5.21 2.99
CA GLY A 33 30.78 -5.05 2.24
C GLY A 33 30.83 -5.68 0.86
N ARG A 34 30.13 -5.14 -0.14
CA ARG A 34 30.57 -5.19 -1.56
C ARG A 34 30.25 -3.86 -2.26
N GLY A 35 31.32 -3.16 -2.63
CA GLY A 35 31.30 -1.76 -3.03
C GLY A 35 30.78 -1.45 -4.43
N GLY A 36 30.12 -0.30 -4.55
CA GLY A 36 30.00 0.47 -5.78
C GLY A 36 31.05 1.58 -5.77
N ARG A 37 31.88 1.65 -6.82
CA ARG A 37 32.86 2.71 -7.05
C ARG A 37 32.16 4.07 -7.07
N GLY A 38 32.60 4.98 -6.21
CA GLY A 38 32.11 6.35 -6.13
C GLY A 38 32.46 7.16 -7.38
N GLY A 39 31.43 7.74 -8.01
CA GLY A 39 31.55 8.94 -8.81
C GLY A 39 31.25 10.14 -7.91
N ALA A 40 32.19 11.09 -7.87
CA ALA A 40 32.04 12.33 -7.12
C ALA A 40 30.85 13.15 -7.66
N ALA A 41 29.98 13.62 -6.76
CA ALA A 41 29.00 14.65 -7.07
C ALA A 41 29.02 15.70 -5.96
N ASP A 42 29.28 16.93 -6.40
CA ASP A 42 29.45 18.16 -5.64
C ASP A 42 28.35 18.40 -4.59
N GLY A 43 28.81 18.88 -3.45
CA GLY A 43 27.96 19.35 -2.37
C GLY A 43 27.28 20.67 -2.72
N ARG A 44 25.95 20.68 -2.70
CA ARG A 44 25.16 21.85 -2.28
C ARG A 44 23.98 21.37 -1.43
N GLY A 45 24.06 21.67 -0.14
CA GLY A 45 23.02 21.39 0.81
C GLY A 45 21.73 22.16 0.52
N ARG A 46 20.60 21.54 0.84
CA ARG A 46 19.36 22.22 1.19
C ARG A 46 18.71 21.45 2.33
N GLY A 47 18.54 22.11 3.47
CA GLY A 47 17.77 21.60 4.59
C GLY A 47 16.27 21.61 4.29
N GLY A 48 15.52 20.80 5.06
CA GLY A 48 14.09 20.97 5.29
C GLY A 48 13.20 19.78 4.94
N ALA A 49 12.87 19.00 5.98
CA ALA A 49 11.72 18.11 6.22
C ALA A 49 12.17 16.73 6.73
N PRO A 50 11.51 16.12 7.73
CA PRO A 50 11.75 14.73 8.10
C PRO A 50 11.38 13.88 6.88
N GLN A 51 12.38 13.40 6.16
CA GLN A 51 12.14 12.43 5.10
C GLN A 51 11.66 11.13 5.77
N PRO A 52 10.62 10.45 5.25
CA PRO A 52 10.35 9.05 5.63
C PRO A 52 11.65 8.25 5.43
N PRO A 53 11.87 7.10 6.09
CA PRO A 53 13.15 6.37 6.06
C PRO A 53 13.56 5.94 4.64
N GLN A 54 14.05 6.90 3.87
CA GLN A 54 14.76 6.78 2.62
C GLN A 54 16.12 6.25 3.00
N ILE A 55 16.50 5.14 2.37
CA ILE A 55 17.89 4.71 2.40
C ILE A 55 18.69 5.91 1.90
N ALA A 56 19.62 6.40 2.73
CA ALA A 56 20.33 7.64 2.45
C ALA A 56 20.94 7.59 1.04
N GLY A 57 20.62 8.59 0.21
CA GLY A 57 21.10 8.69 -1.18
C GLY A 57 20.23 8.00 -2.25
N VAL A 58 19.11 7.36 -1.89
CA VAL A 58 18.19 6.76 -2.87
C VAL A 58 17.16 7.79 -3.34
N ASN A 59 17.44 8.40 -4.51
CA ASN A 59 16.55 9.36 -5.19
C ASN A 59 15.71 8.71 -6.33
N ARG A 60 15.43 7.41 -6.22
CA ARG A 60 14.61 6.63 -7.15
C ARG A 60 13.57 5.82 -6.38
N GLN A 61 12.56 5.26 -7.07
CA GLN A 61 11.68 4.27 -6.48
C GLN A 61 12.50 3.10 -5.89
N TYR A 62 12.08 2.58 -4.73
CA TYR A 62 12.70 1.41 -4.10
C TYR A 62 12.61 0.20 -5.04
N ASN A 63 13.70 -0.54 -5.16
CA ASN A 63 13.70 -1.84 -5.80
C ASN A 63 13.10 -2.88 -4.84
N TYR A 64 12.79 -4.07 -5.35
CA TYR A 64 12.17 -5.12 -4.55
C TYR A 64 12.97 -5.46 -3.27
N THR A 65 14.30 -5.58 -3.36
CA THR A 65 15.14 -5.87 -2.19
C THR A 65 15.09 -4.77 -1.12
N GLU A 66 14.96 -3.49 -1.52
CA GLU A 66 14.84 -2.35 -0.61
C GLU A 66 13.42 -2.20 0.00
N LEU A 67 12.40 -2.78 -0.65
CA LEU A 67 11.05 -2.87 -0.11
C LEU A 67 10.94 -3.94 0.97
N VAL A 68 11.68 -5.04 0.83
CA VAL A 68 11.71 -6.13 1.82
C VAL A 68 12.62 -5.79 3.02
N GLY A 69 13.73 -5.07 2.79
CA GLY A 69 14.69 -4.76 3.84
C GLY A 69 15.64 -5.93 4.10
N HIS A 70 15.59 -6.51 5.30
CA HIS A 70 16.42 -7.66 5.68
C HIS A 70 15.58 -8.93 5.89
N TRP A 71 16.13 -10.08 5.51
CA TRP A 71 15.44 -11.37 5.58
C TRP A 71 15.71 -12.08 6.91
N GLY A 72 14.67 -12.68 7.49
CA GLY A 72 14.77 -13.55 8.67
C GLY A 72 14.68 -12.82 10.00
N GLY A 73 15.23 -13.42 11.05
CA GLY A 73 15.16 -12.88 12.41
C GLY A 73 13.79 -13.03 13.09
N LEU A 74 12.98 -13.99 12.65
CA LEU A 74 11.71 -14.34 13.27
C LEU A 74 11.95 -15.19 14.52
N ALA A 75 11.33 -14.81 15.63
CA ALA A 75 11.28 -15.61 16.85
C ALA A 75 10.19 -16.70 16.78
N PRO A 76 10.18 -17.70 17.69
CA PRO A 76 9.19 -18.77 17.68
C PRO A 76 7.73 -18.27 17.63
N LEU A 77 7.40 -17.20 18.36
CA LEU A 77 6.04 -16.65 18.38
C LEU A 77 5.62 -16.07 17.01
N HIS A 78 6.56 -15.50 16.25
CA HIS A 78 6.30 -15.07 14.88
C HIS A 78 5.99 -16.24 13.95
N LEU A 79 6.72 -17.35 14.11
CA LEU A 79 6.50 -18.54 13.30
C LEU A 79 5.15 -19.19 13.63
N ALA A 80 4.79 -19.28 14.91
CA ALA A 80 3.47 -19.74 15.32
C ALA A 80 2.35 -18.84 14.78
N ALA A 81 2.53 -17.52 14.87
CA ALA A 81 1.60 -16.53 14.34
C ALA A 81 1.44 -16.62 12.81
N ARG A 82 2.54 -16.76 12.07
CA ARG A 82 2.54 -16.95 10.61
C ARG A 82 1.77 -18.19 10.16
N GLN A 83 1.82 -19.26 10.95
CA GLN A 83 1.17 -20.54 10.63
C GLN A 83 -0.23 -20.69 11.26
N GLY A 84 -0.71 -19.68 11.99
CA GLY A 84 -2.01 -19.74 12.67
C GLY A 84 -2.06 -20.78 13.80
N GLN A 85 -0.91 -21.17 14.36
CA GLN A 85 -0.81 -22.19 15.40
C GLN A 85 -1.21 -21.59 16.76
N ILE A 86 -2.51 -21.44 17.00
CA ILE A 86 -3.05 -20.78 18.21
C ILE A 86 -2.54 -21.44 19.50
N GLU A 87 -2.59 -22.77 19.59
CA GLU A 87 -2.12 -23.47 20.79
C GLU A 87 -0.60 -23.35 20.99
N GLY A 88 0.16 -23.32 19.89
CA GLY A 88 1.60 -23.04 19.95
C GLY A 88 1.89 -21.61 20.41
N ALA A 89 1.14 -20.63 19.92
CA ALA A 89 1.27 -19.24 20.34
C ALA A 89 0.91 -19.06 21.83
N LYS A 90 -0.16 -19.71 22.31
CA LYS A 90 -0.52 -19.76 23.74
C LYS A 90 0.62 -20.28 24.60
N ALA A 91 1.14 -21.47 24.27
CA ALA A 91 2.24 -22.08 25.02
C ALA A 91 3.50 -21.20 25.04
N LEU A 92 3.81 -20.50 23.95
CA LEU A 92 4.95 -19.58 23.89
C LEU A 92 4.74 -18.35 24.79
N LEU A 93 3.55 -17.76 24.80
CA LEU A 93 3.23 -16.65 25.70
C LEU A 93 3.27 -17.09 27.18
N ASP A 94 2.75 -18.27 27.49
CA ASP A 94 2.78 -18.84 28.85
C ASP A 94 4.23 -19.11 29.30
N ALA A 95 5.12 -19.43 28.36
CA ALA A 95 6.57 -19.56 28.60
C ALA A 95 7.31 -18.20 28.65
N GLY A 96 6.59 -17.08 28.58
CA GLY A 96 7.17 -15.73 28.70
C GLY A 96 7.66 -15.11 27.40
N ALA A 97 7.24 -15.61 26.23
CA ALA A 97 7.53 -14.93 24.97
C ALA A 97 6.94 -13.51 24.96
N ASP A 98 7.72 -12.54 24.50
CA ASP A 98 7.26 -11.15 24.35
C ASP A 98 6.25 -11.06 23.19
N VAL A 99 5.00 -10.71 23.53
CA VAL A 99 3.89 -10.55 22.57
C VAL A 99 4.16 -9.45 21.54
N ASN A 100 5.03 -8.50 21.88
CA ASN A 100 5.41 -7.35 21.05
C ASN A 100 6.80 -7.48 20.43
N GLN A 101 7.41 -8.66 20.51
CA GLN A 101 8.76 -8.87 20.01
C GLN A 101 8.85 -8.45 18.54
N ARG A 102 9.76 -7.53 18.22
CA ARG A 102 9.97 -7.07 16.83
C ARG A 102 11.00 -7.97 16.16
N GLY A 103 10.64 -8.56 15.01
CA GLY A 103 11.54 -9.35 14.19
C GLY A 103 12.79 -8.57 13.77
N ALA A 104 13.95 -9.23 13.69
CA ALA A 104 15.19 -8.52 13.39
C ALA A 104 15.26 -7.99 11.94
N GLY A 105 14.57 -8.65 11.00
CA GLY A 105 14.57 -8.35 9.56
C GLY A 105 13.87 -7.05 9.19
N ASP A 106 12.56 -6.95 9.45
CA ASP A 106 11.71 -5.83 9.03
C ASP A 106 10.90 -5.23 10.19
N LYS A 107 11.21 -5.62 11.43
CA LYS A 107 10.52 -5.21 12.66
C LYS A 107 9.05 -5.64 12.76
N VAL A 108 8.62 -6.63 11.97
CA VAL A 108 7.28 -7.22 12.10
C VAL A 108 7.05 -7.76 13.52
N THR A 109 5.81 -7.62 14.04
CA THR A 109 5.38 -8.19 15.33
C THR A 109 4.55 -9.45 15.14
N PRO A 110 4.35 -10.28 16.18
CA PRO A 110 3.45 -11.44 16.13
C PRO A 110 2.03 -11.10 15.67
N ILE A 111 1.43 -10.01 16.14
CA ILE A 111 0.08 -9.61 15.72
C ILE A 111 0.05 -9.21 14.23
N LEU A 112 1.08 -8.50 13.77
CA LEU A 112 1.16 -8.06 12.38
C LEU A 112 1.34 -9.25 11.43
N ILE A 113 2.23 -10.20 11.75
CA ILE A 113 2.44 -11.39 10.92
C ILE A 113 1.19 -12.31 10.91
N ALA A 114 0.48 -12.45 12.03
CA ALA A 114 -0.81 -13.16 12.05
C ALA A 114 -1.84 -12.48 11.13
N THR A 115 -1.92 -11.15 11.19
CA THR A 115 -2.84 -10.34 10.38
C THR A 115 -2.53 -10.43 8.89
N ILE A 116 -1.27 -10.31 8.48
CA ILE A 116 -0.83 -10.43 7.08
C ILE A 116 -1.21 -11.79 6.48
N ASN A 117 -1.16 -12.86 7.29
CA ASN A 117 -1.48 -14.22 6.85
C ASN A 117 -2.97 -14.59 7.05
N GLY A 118 -3.81 -13.64 7.47
CA GLY A 118 -5.25 -13.84 7.63
C GLY A 118 -5.65 -14.67 8.85
N HIS A 119 -4.76 -14.85 9.83
CA HIS A 119 -5.06 -15.54 11.08
C HIS A 119 -5.71 -14.58 12.09
N PHE A 120 -6.90 -14.07 11.76
CA PHE A 120 -7.57 -13.02 12.52
C PHE A 120 -7.99 -13.44 13.93
N ASP A 121 -8.37 -14.71 14.14
CA ASP A 121 -8.68 -15.20 15.49
C ASP A 121 -7.43 -15.18 16.38
N LEU A 122 -6.28 -15.55 15.83
CA LEU A 122 -5.00 -15.47 16.52
C LEU A 122 -4.55 -14.02 16.74
N ALA A 123 -4.72 -13.15 15.74
CA ALA A 123 -4.39 -11.73 15.88
C ALA A 123 -5.21 -11.07 17.00
N LYS A 124 -6.51 -11.37 17.07
CA LYS A 124 -7.39 -10.92 18.15
C LYS A 124 -6.97 -11.47 19.52
N TYR A 125 -6.62 -12.76 19.59
CA TYR A 125 -6.08 -13.34 20.82
C TYR A 125 -4.77 -12.65 21.27
N LEU A 126 -3.85 -12.36 20.36
CA LEU A 126 -2.61 -11.64 20.68
C LEU A 126 -2.90 -10.22 21.19
N LEU A 127 -3.88 -9.54 20.60
CA LEU A 127 -4.37 -8.23 21.07
C LEU A 127 -4.92 -8.31 22.51
N ASP A 128 -5.71 -9.34 22.82
CA ASP A 128 -6.23 -9.57 24.18
C ASP A 128 -5.11 -9.88 25.19
N LYS A 129 -3.96 -10.35 24.72
CA LYS A 129 -2.74 -10.59 25.50
C LYS A 129 -1.79 -9.39 25.57
N GLY A 130 -2.22 -8.22 25.10
CA GLY A 130 -1.46 -6.97 25.24
C GLY A 130 -0.52 -6.68 24.08
N ALA A 131 -0.76 -7.27 22.90
CA ALA A 131 -0.09 -6.80 21.69
C ALA A 131 -0.44 -5.32 21.44
N ASP A 132 0.57 -4.50 21.16
CA ASP A 132 0.41 -3.09 20.82
C ASP A 132 -0.07 -2.97 19.36
N PRO A 133 -1.26 -2.41 19.12
CA PRO A 133 -1.82 -2.32 17.78
C PRO A 133 -1.17 -1.24 16.90
N ASN A 134 -0.23 -0.44 17.45
CA ASN A 134 0.47 0.63 16.73
C ASN A 134 1.89 0.25 16.29
N LEU A 135 2.42 -0.90 16.71
CA LEU A 135 3.75 -1.33 16.28
C LEU A 135 3.74 -1.74 14.80
N SER A 136 4.38 -0.92 13.97
CA SER A 136 4.53 -1.16 12.54
C SER A 136 5.86 -1.84 12.19
N GLN A 137 5.88 -2.51 11.03
CA GLN A 137 7.12 -2.94 10.38
C GLN A 137 7.81 -1.73 9.69
N ASP A 138 9.01 -1.91 9.13
CA ASP A 138 9.87 -0.83 8.59
C ASP A 138 9.25 0.01 7.46
N ASN A 139 8.25 -0.52 6.76
CA ASN A 139 7.50 0.21 5.73
C ASN A 139 6.34 1.05 6.30
N GLY A 140 6.12 1.05 7.61
CA GLY A 140 5.03 1.77 8.29
C GLY A 140 3.70 1.02 8.32
N ALA A 141 3.60 -0.21 7.80
CA ALA A 141 2.36 -0.97 7.87
C ALA A 141 2.09 -1.42 9.31
N ALA A 142 1.00 -0.90 9.87
CA ALA A 142 0.44 -1.28 11.16
C ALA A 142 -0.69 -2.34 10.98
N PRO A 143 -1.07 -3.08 12.04
CA PRO A 143 -2.12 -4.10 12.01
C PRO A 143 -3.43 -3.68 11.31
N VAL A 144 -3.91 -2.44 11.53
CA VAL A 144 -5.15 -1.96 10.90
C VAL A 144 -5.03 -1.90 9.37
N TYR A 145 -3.90 -1.38 8.86
CA TYR A 145 -3.62 -1.37 7.42
C TYR A 145 -3.50 -2.79 6.87
N ALA A 146 -2.80 -3.67 7.61
CA ALA A 146 -2.60 -5.06 7.20
C ALA A 146 -3.90 -5.86 7.10
N ALA A 147 -4.89 -5.62 7.98
CA ALA A 147 -6.18 -6.28 7.93
C ALA A 147 -6.94 -5.97 6.63
N LEU A 148 -7.02 -4.68 6.26
CA LEU A 148 -7.58 -4.23 4.98
C LEU A 148 -6.81 -4.80 3.80
N ASN A 149 -5.48 -4.74 3.86
CA ASN A 149 -4.64 -5.23 2.78
C ASN A 149 -4.79 -6.74 2.57
N CYS A 150 -4.87 -7.52 3.64
CA CYS A 150 -5.07 -8.98 3.58
C CYS A 150 -6.43 -9.33 2.95
N GLN A 151 -7.50 -8.65 3.39
CA GLN A 151 -8.85 -8.87 2.87
C GLN A 151 -8.96 -8.54 1.38
N TRP A 152 -8.37 -7.41 0.95
CA TRP A 152 -8.53 -6.85 -0.39
C TRP A 152 -7.26 -6.97 -1.25
N ALA A 153 -6.39 -7.94 -0.96
CA ALA A 153 -5.21 -8.20 -1.76
C ALA A 153 -5.60 -8.59 -3.21
N ALA A 154 -4.77 -8.20 -4.19
CA ALA A 154 -4.96 -8.56 -5.59
C ALA A 154 -4.92 -10.09 -5.79
N LYS A 155 -5.72 -10.63 -6.72
CA LYS A 155 -5.72 -12.09 -6.99
C LYS A 155 -4.45 -12.51 -7.74
N ALA A 156 -3.75 -13.53 -7.25
CA ALA A 156 -2.61 -14.14 -7.91
C ALA A 156 -2.92 -15.55 -8.44
N LEU A 157 -2.11 -16.05 -9.37
CA LEU A 157 -2.19 -17.42 -9.92
C LEU A 157 -1.64 -18.50 -8.96
N TYR A 158 -1.16 -18.11 -7.77
CA TYR A 158 -0.61 -19.00 -6.74
C TYR A 158 -1.46 -18.91 -5.45
N PRO A 159 -1.43 -19.95 -4.58
CA PRO A 159 -2.18 -19.94 -3.32
C PRO A 159 -1.85 -18.72 -2.46
N GLN A 160 -2.88 -17.95 -2.07
CA GLN A 160 -2.76 -16.82 -1.16
C GLN A 160 -3.18 -17.21 0.25
N PRO A 161 -2.74 -16.47 1.30
CA PRO A 161 -3.31 -16.62 2.62
C PRO A 161 -4.82 -16.35 2.56
N ARG A 162 -5.62 -17.41 2.60
CA ARG A 162 -7.09 -17.38 2.67
C ARG A 162 -7.59 -17.90 4.01
N ALA A 163 -6.71 -17.99 5.00
CA ALA A 163 -7.06 -18.45 6.33
C ALA A 163 -8.22 -17.64 6.92
N TYR A 164 -8.27 -16.33 6.61
CA TYR A 164 -9.33 -15.43 7.07
C TYR A 164 -10.74 -15.86 6.67
N GLU A 165 -10.90 -16.61 5.57
CA GLU A 165 -12.20 -17.12 5.14
C GLU A 165 -12.72 -18.27 6.01
N GLN A 166 -11.85 -18.83 6.84
CA GLN A 166 -12.15 -19.93 7.77
C GLN A 166 -12.07 -19.48 9.24
N GLN A 167 -11.82 -18.18 9.49
CA GLN A 167 -11.78 -17.61 10.83
C GLN A 167 -13.20 -17.21 11.28
N GLN A 168 -13.41 -17.14 12.60
CA GLN A 168 -14.64 -16.57 13.17
C GLN A 168 -14.60 -15.04 13.16
N THR A 169 -13.44 -14.47 13.44
CA THR A 169 -13.19 -13.03 13.42
C THR A 169 -13.06 -12.57 11.98
N THR A 170 -13.93 -11.65 11.55
CA THR A 170 -13.79 -11.00 10.23
C THR A 170 -12.71 -9.92 10.25
N TYR A 171 -12.30 -9.42 9.08
CA TYR A 171 -11.35 -8.30 9.02
C TYR A 171 -11.92 -7.02 9.69
N LEU A 172 -13.22 -6.76 9.58
CA LEU A 172 -13.88 -5.63 10.25
C LEU A 172 -13.91 -5.82 11.76
N ASP A 173 -14.16 -7.04 12.25
CA ASP A 173 -14.11 -7.33 13.69
C ASP A 173 -12.71 -7.10 14.25
N LEU A 174 -11.67 -7.54 13.53
CA LEU A 174 -10.28 -7.31 13.91
C LEU A 174 -9.93 -5.82 13.86
N MET A 175 -10.28 -5.11 12.79
CA MET A 175 -10.07 -3.66 12.67
C MET A 175 -10.72 -2.92 13.84
N LYS A 176 -11.98 -3.23 14.13
CA LYS A 176 -12.71 -2.62 15.25
C LYS A 176 -12.01 -2.90 16.57
N ALA A 177 -11.59 -4.15 16.82
CA ALA A 177 -10.87 -4.51 18.04
C ALA A 177 -9.54 -3.76 18.18
N LEU A 178 -8.78 -3.62 17.09
CA LEU A 178 -7.53 -2.85 17.07
C LEU A 178 -7.79 -1.37 17.40
N LEU A 179 -8.80 -0.77 16.77
CA LEU A 179 -9.18 0.63 16.98
C LEU A 179 -9.70 0.88 18.40
N ASP A 180 -10.51 -0.04 18.96
CA ASP A 180 -10.95 -0.03 20.37
C ASP A 180 -9.77 -0.07 21.35
N LYS A 181 -8.64 -0.66 20.94
CA LYS A 181 -7.38 -0.73 21.69
C LYS A 181 -6.42 0.43 21.39
N GLY A 182 -6.88 1.47 20.69
CA GLY A 182 -6.12 2.69 20.45
C GLY A 182 -5.19 2.62 19.24
N ALA A 183 -5.47 1.77 18.24
CA ALA A 183 -4.78 1.86 16.97
C ALA A 183 -5.03 3.22 16.29
N ASP A 184 -3.98 3.85 15.76
CA ASP A 184 -4.09 5.09 15.01
C ASP A 184 -4.72 4.84 13.62
N PRO A 185 -5.93 5.36 13.34
CA PRO A 185 -6.57 5.19 12.04
C PRO A 185 -5.87 6.00 10.93
N ASN A 186 -4.96 6.90 11.29
CA ASN A 186 -4.19 7.75 10.39
C ASN A 186 -2.73 7.30 10.26
N ALA A 187 -2.36 6.13 10.80
CA ALA A 187 -1.03 5.56 10.66
C ALA A 187 -0.63 5.49 9.18
N ARG A 188 0.57 5.98 8.86
CA ARG A 188 1.00 6.18 7.46
C ARG A 188 2.07 5.19 7.07
N LEU A 189 1.95 4.65 5.86
CA LEU A 189 3.05 3.95 5.22
C LEU A 189 4.24 4.90 4.98
N ALA A 190 5.44 4.43 5.25
CA ALA A 190 6.69 5.09 4.87
C ALA A 190 7.09 4.77 3.42
N ARG A 191 6.75 3.55 2.95
CA ARG A 191 7.01 3.08 1.58
C ARG A 191 5.99 2.01 1.18
N LYS A 192 5.95 1.66 -0.10
CA LYS A 192 5.07 0.59 -0.61
C LYS A 192 5.22 -0.73 0.16
N VAL A 193 4.11 -1.40 0.39
CA VAL A 193 4.07 -2.71 1.04
C VAL A 193 4.51 -3.79 0.04
N TRP A 194 5.61 -4.49 0.33
CA TRP A 194 6.19 -5.48 -0.60
C TRP A 194 5.30 -6.70 -0.86
N TYR A 195 4.39 -7.02 0.08
CA TYR A 195 3.42 -8.11 -0.03
C TYR A 195 2.02 -7.62 -0.40
N SER A 196 1.83 -6.35 -0.80
CA SER A 196 0.53 -5.93 -1.32
C SER A 196 0.27 -6.49 -2.73
N GLN A 197 1.34 -6.77 -3.49
CA GLN A 197 1.32 -7.28 -4.86
C GLN A 197 2.57 -8.14 -5.15
N TYR A 198 2.53 -9.03 -6.14
CA TYR A 198 3.63 -9.96 -6.47
C TYR A 198 4.87 -9.25 -7.04
N ASP A 199 6.08 -9.67 -6.62
CA ASP A 199 7.51 -9.44 -7.02
C ASP A 199 7.98 -8.26 -7.89
N PHE A 200 7.08 -7.54 -8.55
CA PHE A 200 7.28 -6.32 -9.32
C PHE A 200 5.99 -5.48 -9.28
N ASP A 201 6.08 -4.25 -8.76
CA ASP A 201 4.95 -3.34 -8.77
C ASP A 201 4.64 -2.85 -10.19
N GLN A 202 3.46 -3.20 -10.70
CA GLN A 202 2.88 -2.70 -11.95
C GLN A 202 1.45 -2.16 -11.77
N SER A 203 1.11 -1.71 -10.55
CA SER A 203 -0.21 -1.12 -10.30
C SER A 203 -0.35 0.31 -10.78
N GLY A 204 0.76 0.99 -11.07
CA GLY A 204 0.73 2.40 -11.44
C GLY A 204 0.34 3.34 -10.29
N VAL A 205 0.16 2.81 -9.07
CA VAL A 205 -0.11 3.60 -7.86
C VAL A 205 0.90 3.25 -6.79
N ASP A 206 1.60 4.27 -6.29
CA ASP A 206 2.47 4.14 -5.13
C ASP A 206 1.68 4.43 -3.85
N GLU A 207 1.68 3.47 -2.93
CA GLU A 207 0.96 3.53 -1.65
C GLU A 207 1.80 4.21 -0.56
N SER A 208 3.01 4.68 -0.85
CA SER A 208 3.82 5.42 0.11
C SER A 208 3.02 6.58 0.70
N GLY A 209 2.96 6.70 2.01
CA GLY A 209 2.14 7.72 2.69
C GLY A 209 0.65 7.41 2.80
N ALA A 210 0.16 6.28 2.27
CA ALA A 210 -1.23 5.85 2.42
C ALA A 210 -1.59 5.63 3.90
N THR A 211 -2.84 5.94 4.23
CA THR A 211 -3.49 5.60 5.50
C THR A 211 -4.38 4.36 5.34
N PRO A 212 -4.84 3.73 6.43
CA PRO A 212 -5.95 2.78 6.39
C PRO A 212 -7.15 3.28 5.60
N PHE A 213 -7.54 4.55 5.76
CA PHE A 213 -8.67 5.12 5.04
C PHE A 213 -8.41 5.16 3.53
N TRP A 214 -7.23 5.59 3.11
CA TRP A 214 -6.84 5.55 1.70
C TRP A 214 -6.89 4.12 1.15
N ARG A 215 -6.42 3.13 1.90
CA ARG A 215 -6.43 1.71 1.49
C ARG A 215 -7.83 1.14 1.36
N ALA A 216 -8.75 1.52 2.25
CA ALA A 216 -10.17 1.17 2.18
C ALA A 216 -10.83 1.80 0.96
N ALA A 217 -10.56 3.09 0.70
CA ALA A 217 -11.05 3.78 -0.50
C ALA A 217 -10.57 3.10 -1.79
N TYR A 218 -9.28 2.73 -1.86
CA TYR A 218 -8.70 2.00 -3.00
C TYR A 218 -9.31 0.60 -3.21
N ALA A 219 -9.81 -0.03 -2.14
CA ALA A 219 -10.56 -1.30 -2.21
C ALA A 219 -12.05 -1.11 -2.54
N ALA A 220 -12.54 0.14 -2.64
CA ALA A 220 -13.96 0.48 -2.65
C ALA A 220 -14.74 -0.05 -1.41
N ASP A 221 -14.07 -0.18 -0.26
CA ASP A 221 -14.62 -0.74 0.97
C ASP A 221 -15.31 0.34 1.81
N VAL A 222 -16.60 0.57 1.53
CA VAL A 222 -17.43 1.57 2.22
C VAL A 222 -17.55 1.30 3.72
N GLU A 223 -17.70 0.03 4.11
CA GLU A 223 -17.84 -0.35 5.52
C GLU A 223 -16.53 -0.09 6.28
N GLY A 224 -15.38 -0.47 5.69
CA GLY A 224 -14.07 -0.13 6.22
C GLY A 224 -13.85 1.38 6.35
N MET A 225 -14.25 2.16 5.33
CA MET A 225 -14.18 3.64 5.39
C MET A 225 -15.05 4.24 6.49
N LYS A 226 -16.31 3.78 6.63
CA LYS A 226 -17.24 4.22 7.68
C LYS A 226 -16.71 3.91 9.07
N LEU A 227 -16.20 2.69 9.26
CA LEU A 227 -15.56 2.28 10.51
C LEU A 227 -14.38 3.21 10.84
N LEU A 228 -13.48 3.45 9.91
CA LEU A 228 -12.31 4.31 10.15
C LEU A 228 -12.70 5.76 10.48
N VAL A 229 -13.68 6.34 9.79
CA VAL A 229 -14.20 7.68 10.11
C VAL A 229 -14.79 7.74 11.51
N ALA A 230 -15.51 6.70 11.94
CA ALA A 230 -16.06 6.63 13.30
C ALA A 230 -14.98 6.67 14.40
N TYR A 231 -13.73 6.31 14.08
CA TYR A 231 -12.59 6.39 14.99
C TYR A 231 -11.65 7.57 14.72
N GLY A 232 -12.04 8.53 13.86
CA GLY A 232 -11.28 9.76 13.64
C GLY A 232 -10.27 9.73 12.49
N ALA A 233 -10.47 8.87 11.49
CA ALA A 233 -9.68 8.92 10.26
C ALA A 233 -9.90 10.24 9.50
N ASP A 234 -8.80 10.87 9.08
CA ASP A 234 -8.81 11.98 8.14
C ASP A 234 -8.90 11.45 6.71
N HIS A 235 -10.08 11.66 6.10
CA HIS A 235 -10.40 11.20 4.75
C HIS A 235 -9.77 12.05 3.63
N ASN A 236 -9.00 13.09 3.97
CA ASN A 236 -8.31 13.94 3.00
C ASN A 236 -6.82 13.59 2.85
N VAL A 237 -6.30 12.67 3.67
CA VAL A 237 -4.89 12.29 3.62
C VAL A 237 -4.56 11.58 2.30
N ARG A 238 -3.62 12.16 1.56
CA ARG A 238 -3.12 11.65 0.27
C ARG A 238 -1.93 10.74 0.47
N THR A 239 -1.65 9.87 -0.49
CA THR A 239 -0.33 9.25 -0.62
C THR A 239 0.74 10.31 -0.88
N MET A 240 2.00 9.90 -0.92
CA MET A 240 3.13 10.73 -1.28
C MET A 240 3.57 10.40 -2.71
N ARG A 241 3.90 11.44 -3.48
CA ARG A 241 4.60 11.27 -4.76
C ARG A 241 5.97 10.67 -4.50
N THR A 242 6.25 9.50 -5.05
CA THR A 242 7.57 8.89 -4.99
C THR A 242 8.44 9.34 -6.17
N PRO A 243 9.78 9.25 -6.06
CA PRO A 243 10.63 9.43 -7.22
C PRO A 243 10.25 8.41 -8.29
N GLY A 244 10.05 8.85 -9.53
CA GLY A 244 9.63 7.98 -10.64
C GLY A 244 10.56 6.78 -10.82
N ARG A 245 10.02 5.70 -11.41
CA ARG A 245 10.80 4.48 -11.70
C ARG A 245 11.91 4.81 -12.70
N VAL A 246 13.16 4.41 -12.39
CA VAL A 246 14.23 4.40 -13.37
C VAL A 246 13.87 3.33 -14.41
N ARG A 247 13.65 3.73 -15.66
CA ARG A 247 13.34 2.78 -16.74
C ARG A 247 14.56 1.89 -17.00
N THR A 248 14.39 0.59 -16.79
CA THR A 248 15.33 -0.44 -17.22
C THR A 248 14.82 -1.06 -18.52
N GLY A 249 15.31 -0.58 -19.67
CA GLY A 249 14.98 -1.09 -21.01
C GLY A 249 14.73 0.02 -22.04
N ASP A 250 14.96 -0.32 -23.33
CA ASP A 250 14.92 0.62 -24.45
C ASP A 250 13.55 1.28 -24.71
N VAL A 251 13.67 2.50 -25.23
CA VAL A 251 12.72 3.35 -25.99
C VAL A 251 12.08 4.54 -25.26
N GLN A 252 12.39 5.69 -25.87
CA GLN A 252 11.93 7.07 -25.73
C GLN A 252 10.41 7.23 -25.59
N ARG A 253 9.88 7.08 -24.38
CA ARG A 253 8.59 7.70 -24.02
C ARG A 253 8.85 8.62 -22.85
N GLU A 254 9.49 9.76 -23.11
CA GLU A 254 9.57 10.81 -22.10
C GLU A 254 8.14 11.32 -21.86
N VAL A 255 7.57 10.92 -20.71
CA VAL A 255 6.38 11.57 -20.19
C VAL A 255 6.83 12.96 -19.77
N GLN A 256 6.66 13.92 -20.66
CA GLN A 256 7.02 15.30 -20.41
C GLN A 256 5.80 16.00 -19.79
N ASP A 257 6.00 16.59 -18.60
CA ASP A 257 5.04 17.55 -18.06
C ASP A 257 5.03 18.77 -18.99
N ILE A 258 3.93 18.95 -19.72
CA ILE A 258 3.73 20.08 -20.64
C ILE A 258 2.89 21.19 -19.99
N SER A 259 2.51 21.02 -18.72
CA SER A 259 1.74 22.02 -18.00
C SER A 259 2.61 23.20 -17.56
N SER A 260 1.99 24.34 -17.33
CA SER A 260 2.64 25.51 -16.71
C SER A 260 2.68 25.42 -15.18
N LEU A 261 2.26 24.29 -14.58
CA LEU A 261 2.17 24.12 -13.14
C LEU A 261 3.53 23.76 -12.55
N PRO A 262 3.87 24.27 -11.35
CA PRO A 262 5.10 23.86 -10.68
C PRO A 262 5.10 22.33 -10.45
N PRO A 263 6.24 21.65 -10.61
CA PRO A 263 6.33 20.21 -10.41
C PRO A 263 6.09 19.87 -8.94
N VAL A 264 5.39 18.77 -8.68
CA VAL A 264 5.23 18.25 -7.32
C VAL A 264 6.54 17.54 -6.92
N PRO A 265 7.24 17.95 -5.84
CA PRO A 265 8.48 17.30 -5.44
C PRO A 265 8.23 15.88 -4.92
N ALA A 266 9.28 15.03 -4.90
CA ALA A 266 9.20 13.74 -4.21
C ALA A 266 8.90 13.97 -2.71
N GLY A 267 8.03 13.14 -2.13
CA GLY A 267 7.46 13.35 -0.81
C GLY A 267 6.30 14.35 -0.75
N GLY A 268 6.01 15.06 -1.85
CA GLY A 268 4.82 15.91 -1.98
C GLY A 268 3.51 15.11 -2.05
N PRO A 269 2.34 15.77 -2.07
CA PRO A 269 1.05 15.09 -2.12
C PRO A 269 0.89 14.27 -3.41
N GLY A 270 0.49 13.02 -3.26
CA GLY A 270 0.18 12.07 -4.32
C GLY A 270 -1.32 11.92 -4.56
N VAL A 271 -1.78 10.67 -4.62
CA VAL A 271 -3.16 10.28 -4.95
C VAL A 271 -4.06 10.47 -3.73
N SER A 272 -5.22 11.10 -3.92
CA SER A 272 -6.24 11.26 -2.86
C SER A 272 -7.12 10.02 -2.71
N PRO A 273 -7.85 9.87 -1.60
CA PRO A 273 -8.82 8.79 -1.43
C PRO A 273 -9.93 8.78 -2.50
N LEU A 274 -10.39 9.94 -2.97
CA LEU A 274 -11.34 10.01 -4.10
C LEU A 274 -10.78 9.39 -5.37
N LEU A 275 -9.55 9.76 -5.74
CA LEU A 275 -8.92 9.24 -6.96
C LEU A 275 -8.59 7.75 -6.81
N ALA A 276 -8.23 7.32 -5.61
CA ALA A 276 -8.06 5.90 -5.30
C ALA A 276 -9.37 5.12 -5.51
N ALA A 277 -10.49 5.61 -4.96
CA ALA A 277 -11.82 5.00 -5.12
C ALA A 277 -12.36 5.03 -6.55
N SER A 278 -11.98 6.05 -7.34
CA SER A 278 -12.36 6.16 -8.75
C SER A 278 -11.48 5.31 -9.68
N GLY A 279 -10.48 4.61 -9.14
CA GLY A 279 -9.61 3.72 -9.89
C GLY A 279 -8.33 4.36 -10.42
N ALA A 280 -7.61 5.15 -9.63
CA ALA A 280 -6.24 5.56 -9.96
C ALA A 280 -5.36 4.34 -10.31
N GLY A 281 -4.59 4.42 -11.40
CA GLY A 281 -3.76 3.33 -11.94
C GLY A 281 -4.52 2.22 -12.68
N TYR A 282 -5.84 2.13 -12.54
CA TYR A 282 -6.67 1.21 -13.32
C TYR A 282 -6.81 1.72 -14.75
N GLY A 283 -6.73 0.82 -15.73
CA GLY A 283 -6.70 1.23 -17.12
C GLY A 283 -5.33 1.76 -17.59
N GLU A 284 -4.30 1.70 -16.75
CA GLU A 284 -2.91 2.05 -17.13
C GLU A 284 -1.87 1.02 -16.66
N GLY A 285 -2.08 0.39 -15.49
CA GLY A 285 -1.18 -0.61 -14.91
C GLY A 285 -1.60 -2.07 -15.16
N PHE A 286 -0.63 -2.95 -15.43
CA PHE A 286 -0.85 -4.39 -15.60
C PHE A 286 -1.48 -5.02 -14.34
N ALA A 287 -0.96 -4.69 -13.15
CA ALA A 287 -1.42 -5.25 -11.89
C ALA A 287 -2.66 -4.54 -11.32
N ALA A 288 -2.93 -3.31 -11.74
CA ALA A 288 -4.12 -2.58 -11.29
C ALA A 288 -5.39 -3.36 -11.62
N ASN A 289 -5.50 -3.90 -12.84
CA ASN A 289 -6.66 -4.68 -13.27
C ASN A 289 -6.90 -5.99 -12.49
N HIS A 290 -5.95 -6.44 -11.65
CA HIS A 290 -6.06 -7.66 -10.84
C HIS A 290 -6.52 -7.42 -9.38
N HIS A 291 -6.86 -6.18 -9.01
CA HIS A 291 -7.30 -5.88 -7.64
C HIS A 291 -8.68 -6.43 -7.34
N ARG A 292 -8.90 -6.78 -6.06
CA ARG A 292 -10.22 -7.11 -5.53
C ARG A 292 -10.86 -5.85 -4.96
N PHE A 293 -12.15 -5.71 -5.22
CA PHE A 293 -12.97 -4.66 -4.62
C PHE A 293 -14.00 -5.25 -3.70
N ALA A 294 -14.46 -4.42 -2.76
CA ALA A 294 -15.65 -4.74 -2.00
C ALA A 294 -16.87 -4.87 -2.93
N PRO A 295 -17.83 -5.77 -2.63
CA PRO A 295 -18.97 -6.06 -3.50
C PRO A 295 -19.83 -4.84 -3.87
N ALA A 296 -19.84 -3.79 -3.04
CA ALA A 296 -20.56 -2.55 -3.32
C ALA A 296 -20.01 -1.77 -4.54
N GLY A 297 -18.74 -1.99 -4.87
CA GLY A 297 -18.09 -1.42 -6.06
C GLY A 297 -17.65 0.03 -5.91
N MET A 298 -16.83 0.48 -6.87
CA MET A 298 -16.20 1.81 -6.88
C MET A 298 -17.22 2.95 -6.80
N LEU A 299 -18.34 2.86 -7.52
CA LEU A 299 -19.34 3.93 -7.54
C LEU A 299 -19.95 4.18 -6.15
N ALA A 300 -20.18 3.12 -5.36
CA ALA A 300 -20.66 3.26 -3.99
C ALA A 300 -19.61 3.96 -3.11
N ALA A 301 -18.33 3.62 -3.27
CA ALA A 301 -17.24 4.29 -2.54
C ALA A 301 -17.10 5.77 -2.91
N VAL A 302 -17.20 6.10 -4.20
CA VAL A 302 -17.18 7.49 -4.68
C VAL A 302 -18.40 8.26 -4.20
N LYS A 303 -19.60 7.65 -4.21
CA LYS A 303 -20.82 8.26 -3.63
C LYS A 303 -20.64 8.58 -2.15
N TYR A 304 -20.13 7.64 -1.36
CA TYR A 304 -19.84 7.87 0.05
C TYR A 304 -18.89 9.07 0.26
N LEU A 305 -17.77 9.11 -0.47
CA LEU A 305 -16.78 10.19 -0.38
C LEU A 305 -17.35 11.56 -0.75
N VAL A 306 -18.21 11.63 -1.77
CA VAL A 306 -18.75 12.90 -2.29
C VAL A 306 -19.99 13.36 -1.52
N GLU A 307 -20.91 12.45 -1.21
CA GLU A 307 -22.21 12.78 -0.63
C GLU A 307 -22.16 12.84 0.89
N GLU A 308 -21.45 11.91 1.54
CA GLU A 308 -21.37 11.85 3.01
C GLU A 308 -20.14 12.59 3.55
N LEU A 309 -19.00 12.54 2.85
CA LEU A 309 -17.75 13.18 3.30
C LEU A 309 -17.44 14.51 2.58
N HIS A 310 -18.26 14.92 1.63
CA HIS A 310 -18.15 16.21 0.92
C HIS A 310 -16.79 16.47 0.27
N VAL A 311 -16.12 15.42 -0.21
CA VAL A 311 -14.84 15.54 -0.91
C VAL A 311 -15.02 16.24 -2.27
N ASP A 312 -14.11 17.15 -2.58
CA ASP A 312 -14.09 17.87 -3.87
C ASP A 312 -13.91 16.90 -5.05
N VAL A 313 -14.93 16.85 -5.91
CA VAL A 313 -14.96 16.01 -7.11
C VAL A 313 -13.93 16.39 -8.17
N ASN A 314 -13.41 17.62 -8.12
CA ASN A 314 -12.39 18.13 -9.04
C ASN A 314 -10.97 18.02 -8.48
N ALA A 315 -10.78 17.32 -7.37
CA ALA A 315 -9.45 17.04 -6.83
C ALA A 315 -8.54 16.41 -7.88
N LYS A 316 -7.27 16.85 -7.90
CA LYS A 316 -6.23 16.36 -8.81
C LYS A 316 -5.15 15.62 -8.05
N ASP A 317 -4.54 14.60 -8.66
CA ASP A 317 -3.28 14.02 -8.17
C ASP A 317 -2.06 14.82 -8.65
N HIS A 318 -0.88 14.27 -8.37
CA HIS A 318 0.40 14.85 -8.73
C HIS A 318 0.66 14.90 -10.24
N ASP A 319 -0.02 14.06 -11.03
CA ASP A 319 0.04 14.05 -12.49
C ASP A 319 -1.08 14.91 -13.11
N GLY A 320 -1.96 15.49 -12.29
CA GLY A 320 -3.06 16.33 -12.72
C GLY A 320 -4.31 15.56 -13.16
N ASN A 321 -4.36 14.23 -12.97
CA ASN A 321 -5.53 13.43 -13.25
C ASN A 321 -6.63 13.75 -12.24
N THR A 322 -7.89 13.61 -12.67
CA THR A 322 -9.10 13.74 -11.83
C THR A 322 -9.82 12.40 -11.75
N ALA A 323 -10.88 12.31 -10.94
CA ALA A 323 -11.72 11.11 -10.89
C ALA A 323 -12.32 10.74 -12.26
N ILE A 324 -12.63 11.72 -13.13
CA ILE A 324 -13.12 11.47 -14.49
C ILE A 324 -12.02 10.85 -15.37
N HIS A 325 -10.76 11.27 -15.24
CA HIS A 325 -9.65 10.64 -15.99
C HIS A 325 -9.57 9.14 -15.69
N ASN A 326 -9.65 8.78 -14.40
CA ASN A 326 -9.62 7.39 -13.95
C ASN A 326 -10.86 6.59 -14.42
N ALA A 327 -12.05 7.20 -14.35
CA ALA A 327 -13.28 6.56 -14.82
C ALA A 327 -13.27 6.34 -16.35
N ALA A 328 -12.79 7.33 -17.11
CA ALA A 328 -12.65 7.26 -18.56
C ALA A 328 -11.65 6.18 -19.00
N ALA A 329 -10.53 6.02 -18.30
CA ALA A 329 -9.55 4.96 -18.55
C ALA A 329 -10.10 3.53 -18.40
N ARG A 330 -11.28 3.39 -17.81
CA ARG A 330 -11.99 2.13 -17.59
C ARG A 330 -13.27 1.99 -18.41
N GLY A 331 -13.64 3.00 -19.20
CA GLY A 331 -14.91 3.04 -19.90
C GLY A 331 -16.14 3.13 -18.98
N ASP A 332 -15.98 3.65 -17.76
CA ASP A 332 -17.01 3.67 -16.73
C ASP A 332 -17.96 4.87 -16.91
N ASN A 333 -18.88 4.74 -17.86
CA ASN A 333 -19.85 5.78 -18.20
C ASN A 333 -20.78 6.13 -17.03
N GLU A 334 -21.12 5.16 -16.17
CA GLU A 334 -22.00 5.41 -15.01
C GLU A 334 -21.30 6.31 -14.00
N MET A 335 -20.04 6.03 -13.67
CA MET A 335 -19.23 6.88 -12.80
C MET A 335 -19.03 8.28 -13.38
N ILE A 336 -18.76 8.39 -14.68
CA ILE A 336 -18.59 9.69 -15.36
C ILE A 336 -19.87 10.52 -15.23
N LEU A 337 -21.02 9.95 -15.59
CA LEU A 337 -22.31 10.65 -15.50
C LEU A 337 -22.61 11.08 -14.07
N TYR A 338 -22.33 10.23 -13.09
CA TYR A 338 -22.48 10.56 -11.68
C TYR A 338 -21.57 11.74 -11.28
N LEU A 339 -20.27 11.70 -11.59
CA LEU A 339 -19.32 12.76 -11.23
C LEU A 339 -19.72 14.10 -11.88
N VAL A 340 -20.14 14.08 -13.15
CA VAL A 340 -20.65 15.28 -13.85
C VAL A 340 -21.89 15.83 -13.15
N SER A 341 -22.81 14.97 -12.70
CA SER A 341 -23.99 15.41 -11.93
C SER A 341 -23.62 16.09 -10.60
N LYS A 342 -22.41 15.86 -10.10
CA LYS A 342 -21.84 16.50 -8.90
C LYS A 342 -20.94 17.70 -9.20
N GLY A 343 -20.86 18.14 -10.46
CA GLY A 343 -20.08 19.31 -10.88
C GLY A 343 -18.63 19.02 -11.26
N ALA A 344 -18.29 17.76 -11.56
CA ALA A 344 -16.96 17.44 -12.07
C ALA A 344 -16.77 17.94 -13.51
N ASP A 345 -15.63 18.56 -13.78
CA ASP A 345 -15.31 19.15 -15.07
C ASP A 345 -14.66 18.12 -16.02
N VAL A 346 -15.36 17.81 -17.12
CA VAL A 346 -14.90 16.88 -18.16
C VAL A 346 -13.80 17.45 -19.05
N LEU A 347 -13.61 18.77 -19.07
CA LEU A 347 -12.66 19.47 -19.94
C LEU A 347 -11.24 19.51 -19.36
N GLN A 348 -11.05 18.95 -18.17
CA GLN A 348 -9.76 18.92 -17.50
C GLN A 348 -8.71 18.17 -18.33
N VAL A 349 -7.49 18.69 -18.27
CA VAL A 349 -6.31 18.14 -18.96
C VAL A 349 -5.23 17.91 -17.92
N ASN A 350 -4.66 16.71 -17.90
CA ASN A 350 -3.58 16.36 -16.99
C ASN A 350 -2.24 16.98 -17.42
N ARG A 351 -1.19 16.78 -16.61
CA ARG A 351 0.14 17.37 -16.86
C ARG A 351 0.82 16.85 -18.13
N GLU A 352 0.45 15.68 -18.63
CA GLU A 352 0.93 15.13 -19.92
C GLU A 352 0.15 15.69 -21.14
N GLY A 353 -0.83 16.56 -20.90
CA GLY A 353 -1.71 17.06 -21.93
C GLY A 353 -2.73 16.03 -22.43
N LYS A 354 -3.04 15.00 -21.64
CA LYS A 354 -4.13 14.06 -21.95
C LYS A 354 -5.44 14.63 -21.43
N THR A 355 -6.45 14.63 -22.28
CA THR A 355 -7.83 14.94 -21.88
C THR A 355 -8.52 13.70 -21.30
N THR A 356 -9.70 13.88 -20.71
CA THR A 356 -10.57 12.77 -20.31
C THR A 356 -10.90 11.84 -21.49
N VAL A 357 -11.05 12.36 -22.72
CA VAL A 357 -11.27 11.54 -23.91
C VAL A 357 -10.04 10.72 -24.27
N ASP A 358 -8.84 11.31 -24.16
CA ASP A 358 -7.59 10.57 -24.43
C ASP A 358 -7.43 9.37 -23.47
N MET A 359 -7.95 9.47 -22.25
CA MET A 359 -7.98 8.36 -21.30
C MET A 359 -8.93 7.23 -21.74
N ALA A 360 -10.07 7.55 -22.35
CA ALA A 360 -10.97 6.55 -22.93
C ALA A 360 -10.43 5.95 -24.24
N ASN A 361 -9.46 6.61 -24.88
CA ASN A 361 -8.91 6.24 -26.18
C ASN A 361 -7.64 5.36 -26.09
N GLY A 362 -7.44 4.63 -24.99
CA GLY A 362 -6.30 3.71 -24.83
C GLY A 362 -4.97 4.44 -24.56
N PRO A 363 -4.76 5.01 -23.36
CA PRO A 363 -3.60 5.85 -23.03
C PRO A 363 -2.29 5.05 -22.87
N VAL A 364 -2.39 3.72 -22.83
CA VAL A 364 -1.26 2.78 -22.72
C VAL A 364 -1.43 1.60 -23.67
N GLN A 365 -0.33 0.90 -23.96
CA GLN A 365 -0.37 -0.31 -24.78
C GLN A 365 -1.31 -1.37 -24.17
N ARG A 366 -2.02 -2.11 -25.03
CA ARG A 366 -2.86 -3.29 -24.70
C ARG A 366 -4.21 -3.01 -24.02
N ILE A 367 -4.66 -1.76 -23.98
CA ILE A 367 -6.03 -1.42 -23.54
C ILE A 367 -6.80 -0.90 -24.74
N SER A 368 -7.83 -1.62 -25.16
CA SER A 368 -8.66 -1.21 -26.29
C SER A 368 -9.43 0.09 -25.96
N PRO A 369 -9.59 1.00 -26.94
CA PRO A 369 -10.44 2.17 -26.78
C PRO A 369 -11.87 1.81 -26.35
N PHE A 370 -12.54 2.74 -25.66
CA PHE A 370 -13.95 2.64 -25.26
C PHE A 370 -14.82 3.59 -26.10
N PRO A 371 -15.39 3.15 -27.25
CA PRO A 371 -16.04 4.04 -28.20
C PRO A 371 -17.23 4.81 -27.63
N ASP A 372 -18.01 4.17 -26.76
CA ASP A 372 -19.18 4.80 -26.15
C ASP A 372 -18.79 5.88 -25.14
N THR A 373 -17.70 5.65 -24.40
CA THR A 373 -17.13 6.64 -23.47
C THR A 373 -16.51 7.82 -24.21
N ILE A 374 -15.82 7.57 -25.33
CA ILE A 374 -15.30 8.62 -26.22
C ILE A 374 -16.45 9.51 -26.70
N LYS A 375 -17.50 8.91 -27.28
CA LYS A 375 -18.68 9.66 -27.75
C LYS A 375 -19.36 10.44 -26.63
N LEU A 376 -19.47 9.85 -25.44
CA LEU A 376 -20.07 10.50 -24.27
C LEU A 376 -19.31 11.78 -23.91
N LEU A 377 -17.99 11.70 -23.76
CA LEU A 377 -17.14 12.81 -23.36
C LEU A 377 -17.01 13.88 -24.46
N GLU A 378 -16.90 13.48 -25.73
CA GLU A 378 -16.95 14.40 -26.88
C GLU A 378 -18.29 15.15 -26.95
N GLY A 379 -19.40 14.44 -26.69
CA GLY A 379 -20.73 15.04 -26.60
C GLY A 379 -20.88 16.06 -25.45
N MET A 380 -20.04 15.97 -24.43
CA MET A 380 -19.94 16.95 -23.34
C MET A 380 -18.89 18.06 -23.61
N GLY A 381 -18.30 18.08 -24.81
CA GLY A 381 -17.35 19.11 -25.25
C GLY A 381 -15.88 18.82 -24.94
N ALA A 382 -15.55 17.67 -24.36
CA ALA A 382 -14.16 17.30 -24.12
C ALA A 382 -13.46 16.97 -25.45
N LYS A 383 -12.25 17.51 -25.63
CA LYS A 383 -11.50 17.35 -26.87
C LYS A 383 -10.83 15.97 -26.94
N ASN A 384 -10.92 15.30 -28.08
CA ASN A 384 -10.09 14.15 -28.42
C ASN A 384 -8.80 14.63 -29.09
N ASN A 385 -7.63 14.34 -28.51
CA ASN A 385 -6.36 14.68 -29.14
C ASN A 385 -5.83 13.52 -30.00
N HIS A 386 -6.57 12.41 -30.11
CA HIS A 386 -6.19 11.20 -30.83
C HIS A 386 -4.84 10.62 -30.36
N LYS A 387 -4.51 10.79 -29.07
CA LYS A 387 -3.27 10.29 -28.43
C LYS A 387 -3.34 8.80 -28.05
N CYS A 388 -3.96 8.01 -28.91
CA CYS A 388 -4.19 6.60 -28.70
C CYS A 388 -2.90 5.79 -28.93
N VAL A 389 -2.60 4.86 -28.02
CA VAL A 389 -1.38 4.02 -28.06
C VAL A 389 -1.65 2.60 -28.55
N SER A 390 -2.92 2.18 -28.56
CA SER A 390 -3.37 0.78 -28.77
C SER A 390 -4.36 0.59 -29.92
N CYS A 391 -4.71 1.66 -30.61
CA CYS A 391 -5.19 1.64 -31.99
C CYS A 391 -3.98 1.48 -32.95
#